data_AF-A0A8D2QUG2-F1
#
_entry.id   AF-A0A8D2QUG2-F1
#
_cell.length_a   1.000
_cell.length_b   1.000
_cell.length_c   1.000
_cell.angle_alpha   90.00
_cell.angle_beta   90.00
_cell.angle_gamma   90.00
#
_symmetry.space_group_name_H-M   'P 1'
#
loop_
_entity.id
_entity.type
_entity.pdbx_description
1 polymer ?
#
loop_
_entity_poly.entity_id
_entity_poly.type
_entity_poly.pdbx_seq_one_letter_code
_entity_poly.pdbx_strand_id
1 'polypeptide(L)' 'MKTFKWGRWELKFHNYYTNWYSNEPSGRGEEECVEMYTDGTWNDKKCSKSHLIVCQF' A
#
# COMPACT_ATOMS: atom_id res chain seq x y z
N MET A 1 -17.29 9.37 -3.10
CA MET A 1 -15.98 8.98 -2.51
C MET A 1 -15.91 7.46 -2.49
N LYS A 2 -14.83 6.87 -3.00
CA LYS A 2 -14.61 5.42 -2.87
C LYS A 2 -13.89 5.19 -1.55
N THR A 3 -14.52 4.45 -0.64
CA THR A 3 -13.91 4.05 0.64
C THR A 3 -13.07 2.79 0.39
N PHE A 4 -11.78 2.87 0.67
CA PHE A 4 -10.92 1.68 0.67
C PHE A 4 -11.05 0.99 2.04
N LYS A 5 -11.19 -0.34 2.02
CA LYS A 5 -11.07 -1.17 3.22
C LYS A 5 -9.85 -2.04 3.03
N TRP A 6 -8.87 -1.91 3.93
CA TRP A 6 -7.71 -2.79 3.95
C TRP A 6 -8.17 -4.20 4.35
N GLY A 7 -8.13 -5.14 3.41
CA GLY A 7 -8.35 -6.56 3.70
C GLY A 7 -7.06 -7.17 4.24
N ARG A 8 -7.15 -8.04 5.27
CA ARG A 8 -6.03 -8.93 5.59
C ARG A 8 -5.87 -9.93 4.43
N TRP A 9 -4.62 -10.22 4.08
CA TRP A 9 -4.22 -11.19 3.06
C TRP A 9 -4.85 -12.59 3.21
N GLU A 10 -5.34 -12.91 4.40
CA GLU A 10 -5.95 -14.20 4.76
C GLU A 10 -7.39 -14.36 4.23
N LEU A 11 -8.01 -13.26 3.80
CA LEU A 11 -9.31 -13.29 3.16
C LEU A 11 -9.09 -13.45 1.65
N LYS A 12 -9.46 -14.60 1.08
CA LYS A 12 -9.38 -14.82 -0.37
C LYS A 12 -10.56 -14.13 -1.09
N PHE A 13 -10.50 -12.82 -1.28
CA PHE A 13 -11.39 -12.12 -2.22
C PHE A 13 -10.66 -11.89 -3.54
N HIS A 14 -11.28 -12.27 -4.66
CA HIS A 14 -10.62 -12.35 -5.96
C HIS A 14 -10.45 -10.99 -6.69
N ASN A 15 -10.80 -9.86 -6.04
CA ASN A 15 -10.87 -8.54 -6.67
C ASN A 15 -10.44 -7.43 -5.69
N TYR A 16 -9.15 -7.31 -5.43
CA TYR A 16 -8.59 -6.18 -4.68
C TYR A 16 -8.16 -5.08 -5.64
N TYR A 17 -8.54 -3.84 -5.35
CA TYR A 17 -7.97 -2.68 -6.02
C TYR A 17 -6.49 -2.57 -5.64
N THR A 18 -5.65 -2.35 -6.64
CA THR A 18 -4.24 -2.01 -6.45
C THR A 18 -3.89 -0.77 -7.28
N ASN A 19 -2.95 0.04 -6.78
CA ASN A 19 -2.45 1.22 -7.50
C ASN A 19 -0.93 1.34 -7.34
N TRP A 20 -0.22 0.23 -7.50
CA TRP A 20 1.24 0.22 -7.43
C TRP A 20 1.86 1.16 -8.45
N TYR A 21 2.90 1.86 -8.04
CA TYR A 21 3.78 2.58 -8.96
C TYR A 21 4.44 1.57 -9.92
N SER A 22 4.90 2.05 -11.06
CA SER A 22 5.52 1.18 -12.06
C SER A 22 6.71 0.43 -11.47
N ASN A 23 6.66 -0.91 -11.56
CA ASN A 23 7.64 -1.87 -11.02
C ASN A 23 7.57 -2.13 -9.51
N GLU A 24 6.55 -1.63 -8.81
CA GLU A 24 6.31 -1.98 -7.41
C GLU A 24 5.25 -3.09 -7.25
N PRO A 25 5.28 -3.86 -6.15
CA PRO A 25 6.27 -3.84 -5.07
C PRO A 25 7.60 -4.52 -5.45
N SER A 26 8.73 -3.90 -5.10
CA SER A 26 10.08 -4.32 -5.50
C SER A 26 11.00 -4.72 -4.34
N GLY A 27 10.59 -4.49 -3.11
CA GLY A 27 11.39 -4.68 -1.90
C GLY A 27 11.57 -6.13 -1.44
N ARG A 28 10.95 -7.11 -2.11
CA ARG A 28 11.18 -8.56 -1.91
C ARG A 28 11.11 -9.04 -0.44
N GLY A 29 10.28 -8.39 0.37
CA GLY A 29 10.13 -8.70 1.81
C GLY A 29 11.07 -7.94 2.74
N GLU A 30 11.99 -7.11 2.23
CA GLU A 30 12.72 -6.13 3.06
C GLU A 30 11.95 -4.82 3.27
N GLU A 31 10.97 -4.55 2.41
CA GLU A 31 10.11 -3.37 2.45
C GLU A 31 8.66 -3.80 2.67
N GLU A 32 8.21 -3.75 3.93
CA GLU A 32 6.94 -4.36 4.36
C GLU A 32 5.81 -3.35 4.62
N CYS A 33 6.12 -2.05 4.53
CA CYS A 33 5.14 -0.97 4.68
C CYS A 33 4.80 -0.37 3.32
N VAL A 34 3.60 0.19 3.17
CA VAL A 34 3.17 0.87 1.95
C VAL A 34 3.16 2.37 2.18
N GLU A 35 3.81 3.11 1.30
CA GLU A 35 3.67 4.57 1.18
C GLU A 35 2.91 4.94 -0.10
N MET A 36 2.39 6.16 -0.14
CA MET A 36 1.65 6.70 -1.27
C MET A 36 2.33 7.96 -1.78
N TYR A 37 2.62 8.01 -3.08
CA TYR A 37 3.09 9.22 -3.75
C TYR A 37 1.96 10.23 -3.94
N THR A 38 2.31 11.47 -4.29
CA THR A 38 1.32 12.55 -4.48
C THR A 38 0.37 12.31 -5.65
N ASP A 39 0.72 11.44 -6.59
CA ASP A 39 -0.16 11.01 -7.70
C ASP A 39 -1.10 9.85 -7.29
N GLY A 40 -1.02 9.40 -6.04
CA GLY A 40 -1.84 8.33 -5.48
C GLY A 40 -1.30 6.93 -5.72
N THR A 41 -0.19 6.77 -6.46
CA THR A 41 0.45 5.47 -6.68
C THR A 41 1.24 5.03 -5.44
N TRP A 42 1.49 3.71 -5.33
CA TRP A 42 2.01 3.10 -4.12
C TRP A 42 3.41 2.53 -4.31
N ASN A 43 4.19 2.58 -3.23
CA ASN A 43 5.52 1.99 -3.16
C ASN A 43 5.64 1.17 -1.88
N ASP A 44 6.30 0.01 -1.92
CA ASP A 44 6.72 -0.67 -0.71
C ASP A 44 7.98 0.00 -0.15
N LYS A 45 8.02 0.18 1.17
CA LYS A 45 9.12 0.86 1.87
C LYS A 45 9.48 0.16 3.18
N LYS A 46 10.74 0.30 3.59
CA LYS A 46 11.18 -0.07 4.95
C LYS A 46 10.35 0.67 6.00
N CYS A 47 9.67 -0.09 6.86
CA CYS A 47 8.83 0.44 7.93
C CYS A 47 9.56 1.31 8.96
N SER A 48 10.90 1.23 9.03
CA SER A 48 11.72 2.05 9.93
C SER A 48 11.83 3.52 9.49
N LYS A 49 11.34 3.87 8.30
CA LYS A 49 11.31 5.25 7.82
C LYS A 49 10.15 6.02 8.43
N SER A 50 10.39 7.27 8.81
CA SER A 50 9.35 8.17 9.31
C SER A 50 8.66 8.88 8.14
N HIS A 51 7.34 8.71 8.04
CA HIS A 51 6.50 9.33 7.01
C HIS A 51 5.25 9.96 7.65
N LEU A 52 4.59 10.84 6.88
CA LEU A 52 3.22 11.27 7.20
C LEU A 52 2.25 10.10 6.98
N ILE A 53 1.18 10.05 7.77
CA ILE A 53 0.18 8.98 7.70
C ILE A 53 -1.15 9.50 7.15
N VAL A 54 -1.89 8.59 6.51
CA VAL A 54 -3.28 8.81 6.10
C VAL A 54 -4.19 8.02 7.03
N CYS A 55 -5.14 8.70 7.67
CA CYS A 55 -6.16 8.07 8.50
C CYS A 55 -7.49 7.99 7.74
N GLN A 56 -8.26 6.92 7.97
CA GLN A 56 -9.65 6.82 7.54
C GLN A 56 -10.56 6.72 8.78
N PHE A 57 -11.76 7.30 8.69
CA PHE A 57 -12.80 7.20 9.73
C PHE A 57 -13.90 6.24 9.27
#